data_AF-A0A3D4CDE0-F1
#
_entry.id   AF-A0A3D4CDE0-F1
#
_cell.length_a   1.000
_cell.length_b   1.000
_cell.length_c   1.000
_cell.angle_alpha   90.00
_cell.angle_beta   90.00
_cell.angle_gamma   90.00
#
_symmetry.space_group_name_H-M   'P 1'
#
loop_
_entity.id
_entity.type
_entity.pdbx_description
1 polymer ?
#
loop_
_entity_poly.entity_id
_entity_poly.type
_entity_poly.pdbx_seq_one_letter_code
_entity_poly.pdbx_strand_id
1 'polypeptide(L)'
;MSSSNKTELGLNLWLGGDKPKREDFCNDNLIIDKQITEHKNDVSYHVSQEDREKWNKNVHCGVYYGSGESVRNIQTGCPFKPSVILIFGVGVSPEVWDKTLGKGFVYVGFASTHGTSNGVQLLDGRKTIKVEQESSGIRDEYVCLNERGIPYSYVCLR
;
A
#
# COMPACT_ATOMS: atom_id res chain seq x y z
N MET A 1 -9.33 -33.69 43.33
CA MET A 1 -7.97 -33.19 43.03
C MET A 1 -8.14 -31.94 42.19
N SER A 2 -7.19 -31.00 42.25
CA SER A 2 -7.05 -29.94 41.25
C SER A 2 -6.93 -30.57 39.85
N SER A 3 -7.06 -29.80 38.77
CA SER A 3 -7.09 -30.40 37.42
C SER A 3 -5.87 -31.28 37.17
N SER A 4 -6.10 -32.40 36.50
CA SER A 4 -5.03 -33.35 36.15
C SER A 4 -4.20 -32.85 34.96
N ASN A 5 -4.75 -31.92 34.16
CA ASN A 5 -4.12 -31.34 32.99
C ASN A 5 -4.13 -29.81 33.05
N LYS A 6 -3.22 -29.16 32.31
CA LYS A 6 -3.11 -27.71 32.20
C LYS A 6 -3.09 -27.27 30.74
N THR A 7 -3.55 -26.05 30.46
CA THR A 7 -3.33 -25.39 29.16
C THR A 7 -1.88 -24.92 29.04
N GLU A 8 -1.47 -24.45 27.86
CA GLU A 8 -0.15 -23.81 27.66
C GLU A 8 0.08 -22.59 28.57
N LEU A 9 -1.00 -21.85 28.89
CA LEU A 9 -0.97 -20.74 29.85
C LEU A 9 -0.96 -21.19 31.33
N GLY A 10 -0.93 -22.49 31.62
CA GLY A 10 -0.97 -23.02 32.99
C GLY A 10 -2.36 -23.02 33.66
N LEU A 11 -3.42 -22.72 32.91
CA LEU A 11 -4.80 -22.75 33.40
C LEU A 11 -5.28 -24.18 33.61
N ASN A 12 -6.20 -24.39 34.55
CA ASN A 12 -6.78 -25.71 34.79
C ASN A 12 -7.58 -26.21 33.57
N LEU A 13 -7.23 -27.40 33.06
CA LEU A 13 -7.98 -28.09 32.02
C LEU A 13 -8.77 -29.26 32.65
N TRP A 14 -10.05 -29.03 32.87
CA TRP A 14 -10.93 -29.93 33.62
C TRP A 14 -11.36 -31.16 32.83
N LEU A 15 -11.30 -32.33 33.47
CA LEU A 15 -11.86 -33.59 33.00
C LEU A 15 -13.08 -33.99 33.84
N GLY A 16 -13.92 -34.89 33.32
CA GLY A 16 -15.19 -35.27 33.98
C GLY A 16 -15.04 -35.88 35.39
N GLY A 17 -13.84 -36.33 35.79
CA GLY A 17 -13.55 -36.83 37.14
C GLY A 17 -12.95 -35.80 38.11
N ASP A 18 -12.60 -34.61 37.64
CA ASP A 18 -11.98 -33.57 38.45
C ASP A 18 -13.01 -32.93 39.41
N LYS A 19 -12.50 -32.39 40.54
CA LYS A 19 -13.34 -31.73 41.56
C LYS A 19 -12.74 -30.35 41.87
N PRO A 20 -13.05 -29.32 41.05
CA PRO A 20 -12.45 -28.01 41.18
C PRO A 20 -12.88 -27.32 42.47
N LYS A 21 -11.95 -26.57 43.06
CA LYS A 21 -12.19 -25.69 44.21
C LYS A 21 -12.28 -24.25 43.74
N ARG A 22 -12.91 -23.40 44.54
CA ARG A 22 -12.94 -21.94 44.31
C ARG A 22 -11.54 -21.35 44.08
N GLU A 23 -10.56 -21.83 44.85
CA GLU A 23 -9.16 -21.41 44.72
C GLU A 23 -8.58 -21.68 43.32
N ASP A 24 -8.95 -22.79 42.68
CA ASP A 24 -8.49 -23.11 41.34
C ASP A 24 -8.99 -22.09 40.30
N PHE A 25 -10.26 -21.70 40.40
CA PHE A 25 -10.85 -20.65 39.55
C PHE A 25 -10.23 -19.27 39.83
N CYS A 26 -10.00 -18.93 41.10
CA CYS A 26 -9.32 -17.68 41.47
C CYS A 26 -7.91 -17.64 40.88
N ASN A 27 -7.17 -18.74 40.94
CA ASN A 27 -5.82 -18.84 40.37
C ASN A 27 -5.83 -18.69 38.85
N ASP A 28 -6.74 -19.36 38.15
CA ASP A 28 -6.89 -19.19 36.70
C ASP A 28 -7.22 -17.74 36.32
N ASN A 29 -8.12 -17.08 37.06
CA ASN A 29 -8.43 -15.67 36.84
C ASN A 29 -7.22 -14.77 37.04
N LEU A 30 -6.38 -15.01 38.05
CA LEU A 30 -5.16 -14.25 38.28
C LEU A 30 -4.14 -14.44 37.15
N ILE A 31 -4.02 -15.66 36.61
CA ILE A 31 -3.14 -15.95 35.47
C ILE A 31 -3.64 -15.21 34.23
N ILE A 32 -4.94 -15.28 33.93
CA ILE A 32 -5.55 -14.59 32.79
C ILE A 32 -5.39 -13.08 32.90
N ASP A 33 -5.73 -12.51 34.06
CA ASP A 33 -5.67 -11.07 34.30
C ASP A 33 -4.24 -10.55 34.16
N LYS A 34 -3.27 -11.28 34.70
CA LYS A 34 -1.85 -10.98 34.54
C LYS A 34 -1.43 -11.00 33.07
N GLN A 35 -1.72 -12.09 32.35
CA GLN A 35 -1.34 -12.23 30.93
C GLN A 35 -1.97 -11.15 30.05
N ILE A 36 -3.26 -10.85 30.24
CA ILE A 36 -3.94 -9.79 29.50
C ILE A 36 -3.36 -8.41 29.84
N THR A 37 -3.07 -8.16 31.12
CA THR A 37 -2.49 -6.88 31.56
C THR A 37 -1.08 -6.70 31.02
N GLU A 38 -0.24 -7.73 31.09
CA GLU A 38 1.10 -7.73 30.50
C GLU A 38 1.04 -7.48 28.99
N HIS A 39 0.19 -8.21 28.26
CA HIS A 39 0.01 -8.01 26.82
C HIS A 39 -0.50 -6.61 26.48
N LYS A 40 -1.49 -6.07 27.21
CA LYS A 40 -2.02 -4.72 26.98
C LYS A 40 -0.97 -3.64 27.19
N ASN A 41 -0.05 -3.85 28.14
CA ASN A 41 0.99 -2.90 28.47
C ASN A 41 2.26 -3.09 27.62
N ASP A 42 2.37 -4.21 26.90
CA ASP A 42 3.49 -4.47 26.01
C ASP A 42 3.34 -3.72 24.68
N VAL A 43 3.84 -2.49 24.68
CA VAL A 43 3.89 -1.61 23.51
C VAL A 43 4.78 -2.13 22.37
N SER A 44 5.56 -3.20 22.58
CA SER A 44 6.39 -3.79 21.52
C SER A 44 5.60 -4.74 20.60
N TYR A 45 4.53 -5.37 21.12
CA TYR A 45 3.64 -6.21 20.31
C TYR A 45 2.50 -5.43 19.66
N HIS A 46 2.15 -4.25 20.19
CA HIS A 46 1.13 -3.39 19.59
C HIS A 46 1.74 -2.50 18.52
N VAL A 47 0.97 -2.27 17.45
CA VAL A 47 1.30 -1.20 16.50
C VAL A 47 1.30 0.10 17.27
N SER A 48 2.47 0.74 17.36
CA SER A 48 2.58 2.03 18.03
C SER A 48 1.70 3.07 17.33
N GLN A 49 1.31 4.11 18.04
CA GLN A 49 0.59 5.22 17.42
C GLN A 49 1.40 5.82 16.26
N GLU A 50 2.72 5.90 16.39
CA GLU A 50 3.63 6.37 15.35
C GLU A 50 3.60 5.46 14.11
N ASP A 51 3.59 4.14 14.28
CA ASP A 51 3.51 3.20 13.16
C ASP A 51 2.16 3.25 12.46
N ARG A 52 1.08 3.42 13.22
CA ARG A 52 -0.27 3.62 12.67
C ARG A 52 -0.38 4.91 11.87
N GLU A 53 0.24 5.98 12.35
CA GLU A 53 0.29 7.25 11.64
C GLU A 53 1.16 7.18 10.38
N LYS A 54 2.28 6.44 10.41
CA LYS A 54 3.09 6.17 9.21
C LYS A 54 2.25 5.42 8.18
N TRP A 55 1.60 4.31 8.55
CA TRP A 55 0.80 3.51 7.62
C TRP A 55 -0.31 4.32 6.95
N ASN A 56 -1.02 5.12 7.73
CA ASN A 56 -2.12 5.95 7.22
C ASN A 56 -1.67 7.13 6.35
N LYS A 57 -0.36 7.47 6.32
CA LYS A 57 0.20 8.61 5.57
C LYS A 57 1.19 8.20 4.47
N ASN A 58 1.28 6.91 4.14
CA ASN A 58 2.27 6.38 3.18
C ASN A 58 1.79 6.36 1.72
N VAL A 59 0.51 6.64 1.48
CA VAL A 59 -0.10 6.65 0.15
C VAL A 59 -0.73 8.01 -0.09
N HIS A 60 -0.45 8.59 -1.25
CA HIS A 60 -1.12 9.79 -1.74
C HIS A 60 -1.57 9.55 -3.17
N CYS A 61 -2.84 9.82 -3.46
CA CYS A 61 -3.41 9.62 -4.79
C CYS A 61 -3.89 10.95 -5.36
N GLY A 62 -3.83 11.09 -6.68
CA GLY A 62 -4.43 12.21 -7.37
C GLY A 62 -4.77 11.89 -8.81
N VAL A 63 -5.44 12.83 -9.46
CA VAL A 63 -5.90 12.69 -10.85
C VAL A 63 -5.51 13.93 -11.63
N TYR A 64 -5.17 13.74 -12.90
CA TYR A 64 -5.07 14.83 -13.89
C TYR A 64 -5.79 14.43 -15.18
N TYR A 65 -6.27 15.41 -15.92
CA TYR A 65 -6.93 15.20 -17.22
C TYR A 65 -5.95 15.46 -18.33
N GLY A 66 -5.73 14.51 -19.24
CA GLY A 66 -4.78 14.66 -20.34
C GLY A 66 -5.11 15.85 -21.26
N SER A 67 -4.10 16.64 -21.60
CA SER A 67 -4.24 17.85 -22.43
C SER A 67 -4.00 17.59 -23.92
N GLY A 68 -3.29 16.50 -24.25
CA GLY A 68 -2.77 16.18 -25.57
C GLY A 68 -1.45 16.87 -25.91
N GLU A 69 -0.87 17.62 -24.98
CA GLU A 69 0.46 18.21 -25.17
C GLU A 69 1.54 17.12 -25.13
N SER A 70 2.59 17.26 -25.95
CA SER A 70 3.68 16.28 -26.07
C SER A 70 4.39 16.02 -24.74
N VAL A 71 4.48 17.04 -23.88
CA VAL A 71 5.09 16.97 -22.56
C VAL A 71 4.26 17.78 -21.59
N ARG A 72 4.07 17.26 -20.37
CA ARG A 72 3.40 17.99 -19.30
C ARG A 72 3.99 17.71 -17.93
N ASN A 73 4.06 18.74 -17.09
CA ASN A 73 4.44 18.63 -15.69
C ASN A 73 3.20 18.64 -14.79
N ILE A 74 3.07 17.62 -13.94
CA ILE A 74 1.97 17.43 -13.00
C ILE A 74 2.53 17.59 -11.58
N GLN A 75 2.10 18.64 -10.89
CA GLN A 75 2.41 18.83 -9.47
C GLN A 75 1.49 17.93 -8.64
N THR A 76 2.07 16.98 -7.91
CA THR A 76 1.30 15.90 -7.23
C THR A 76 0.57 16.36 -5.98
N GLY A 77 0.99 17.47 -5.37
CA GLY A 77 0.51 17.87 -4.03
C GLY A 77 0.86 16.88 -2.92
N CYS A 78 1.70 15.88 -3.19
CA CYS A 78 2.05 14.84 -2.22
C CYS A 78 2.77 15.46 -1.00
N PRO A 79 2.30 15.19 0.24
CA PRO A 79 2.88 15.79 1.44
C PRO A 79 4.27 15.22 1.78
N PHE A 80 4.64 14.08 1.20
CA PHE A 80 5.92 13.43 1.38
C PHE A 80 6.72 13.34 0.06
N LYS A 81 7.95 12.84 0.17
CA LYS A 81 8.83 12.56 -0.98
C LYS A 81 8.60 11.11 -1.43
N PRO A 82 7.90 10.83 -2.53
CA PRO A 82 7.53 9.46 -2.89
C PRO A 82 8.74 8.67 -3.37
N SER A 83 8.83 7.40 -2.98
CA SER A 83 9.84 6.45 -3.48
C SER A 83 9.38 5.68 -4.71
N VAL A 84 8.06 5.51 -4.88
CA VAL A 84 7.44 4.93 -6.07
C VAL A 84 6.24 5.78 -6.49
N ILE A 85 6.07 5.96 -7.80
CA ILE A 85 4.89 6.55 -8.41
C ILE A 85 4.39 5.62 -9.51
N LEU A 86 3.09 5.33 -9.47
CA LEU A 86 2.35 4.58 -10.49
C LEU A 86 1.40 5.54 -11.19
N ILE A 87 1.30 5.48 -12.51
CA ILE A 87 0.40 6.30 -13.32
C ILE A 87 -0.38 5.38 -14.24
N PHE A 88 -1.70 5.56 -14.37
CA PHE A 88 -2.51 4.81 -15.30
C PHE A 88 -3.72 5.60 -15.81
N GLY A 89 -4.09 5.37 -17.07
CA GLY A 89 -5.32 5.87 -17.67
C GLY A 89 -6.55 5.25 -16.99
N VAL A 90 -7.49 6.08 -16.57
CA VAL A 90 -8.74 5.64 -15.92
C VAL A 90 -9.73 5.23 -17.01
N GLY A 91 -10.21 3.98 -16.96
CA GLY A 91 -11.16 3.44 -17.93
C GLY A 91 -10.55 3.01 -19.26
N VAL A 92 -9.22 2.94 -19.35
CA VAL A 92 -8.47 2.51 -20.54
C VAL A 92 -7.61 1.30 -20.18
N SER A 93 -7.44 0.36 -21.12
CA SER A 93 -6.50 -0.75 -20.94
C SER A 93 -5.08 -0.22 -20.77
N PRO A 94 -4.22 -0.88 -19.98
CA PRO A 94 -2.82 -0.47 -19.82
C PRO A 94 -2.06 -0.32 -21.13
N GLU A 95 -2.42 -1.14 -22.11
CA GLU A 95 -1.94 -1.07 -23.48
C GLU A 95 -3.10 -1.31 -24.45
N VAL A 96 -3.09 -0.59 -25.58
CA VAL A 96 -4.01 -0.78 -26.70
C VAL A 96 -3.21 -0.95 -27.98
N TRP A 97 -3.38 -2.08 -28.67
CA TRP A 97 -2.77 -2.31 -29.98
C TRP A 97 -3.68 -1.84 -31.12
N ASP A 98 -3.20 -0.90 -31.92
CA ASP A 98 -3.86 -0.46 -33.15
C ASP A 98 -3.38 -1.29 -34.34
N LYS A 99 -4.27 -2.13 -34.88
CA LYS A 99 -3.98 -2.99 -36.03
C LYS A 99 -3.80 -2.23 -37.34
N THR A 100 -4.43 -1.07 -37.47
CA THR A 100 -4.38 -0.25 -38.69
C THR A 100 -3.06 0.50 -38.76
N LEU A 101 -2.60 1.04 -37.63
CA LEU A 101 -1.32 1.73 -37.55
C LEU A 101 -0.13 0.80 -37.32
N GLY A 102 -0.37 -0.41 -36.82
CA GLY A 102 0.68 -1.35 -36.43
C GLY A 102 1.48 -0.87 -35.22
N LYS A 103 0.81 -0.21 -34.27
CA LYS A 103 1.42 0.45 -33.10
C LYS A 103 0.75 0.04 -31.80
N GLY A 104 1.54 -0.03 -30.73
CA GLY A 104 1.04 -0.18 -29.36
C GLY A 104 0.96 1.17 -28.66
N PHE A 105 -0.13 1.45 -27.96
CA PHE A 105 -0.31 2.66 -27.16
C PHE A 105 -0.37 2.29 -25.68
N VAL A 106 0.58 2.81 -24.89
CA VAL A 106 0.78 2.45 -23.48
C VAL A 106 0.27 3.57 -22.58
N TYR A 107 -0.72 3.26 -21.75
CA TYR A 107 -1.41 4.20 -20.86
C TYR A 107 -0.97 4.07 -19.40
N VAL A 108 0.17 3.41 -19.16
CA VAL A 108 0.73 3.19 -17.82
C VAL A 108 2.17 3.70 -17.73
N GLY A 109 2.53 4.20 -16.56
CA GLY A 109 3.84 4.75 -16.27
C GLY A 109 4.31 4.40 -14.86
N PHE A 110 5.60 4.13 -14.72
CA PHE A 110 6.22 3.76 -13.46
C PHE A 110 7.41 4.66 -13.19
N ALA A 111 7.56 5.11 -11.96
CA ALA A 111 8.74 5.83 -11.53
C ALA A 111 9.15 5.41 -10.13
N SER A 112 10.45 5.30 -9.90
CA SER A 112 11.02 4.97 -8.60
C SER A 112 12.32 5.75 -8.35
N THR A 113 12.90 5.58 -7.17
CA THR A 113 14.24 6.12 -6.88
C THR A 113 15.36 5.53 -7.73
N HIS A 114 15.13 4.38 -8.36
CA HIS A 114 16.15 3.65 -9.12
C HIS A 114 16.00 3.81 -10.63
N GLY A 115 14.85 4.31 -11.10
CA GLY A 115 14.58 4.45 -12.53
C GLY A 115 13.12 4.75 -12.83
N THR A 116 12.85 5.12 -14.08
CA THR A 116 11.53 5.42 -14.60
C THR A 116 11.25 4.65 -15.88
N SER A 117 9.98 4.36 -16.16
CA SER A 117 9.54 3.88 -17.47
C SER A 117 9.67 5.00 -18.51
N ASN A 118 9.63 4.62 -19.78
CA ASN A 118 9.59 5.59 -20.87
C ASN A 118 8.42 6.58 -20.70
N GLY A 119 8.60 7.83 -21.12
CA GLY A 119 7.59 8.88 -21.02
C GLY A 119 7.27 9.37 -19.60
N VAL A 120 8.02 8.94 -18.56
CA VAL A 120 7.90 9.45 -17.19
C VAL A 120 9.24 9.92 -16.65
N GLN A 121 9.27 11.09 -16.02
CA GLN A 121 10.42 11.58 -15.27
C GLN A 121 9.98 12.24 -13.96
N LEU A 122 10.79 12.08 -12.90
CA LEU A 122 10.56 12.72 -11.60
C LEU A 122 11.36 14.00 -11.49
N LEU A 123 10.69 15.10 -11.16
CA LEU A 123 11.25 16.44 -10.99
C LEU A 123 11.01 16.97 -9.56
N ASP A 124 11.63 18.09 -9.21
CA ASP A 124 11.42 18.83 -7.96
C ASP A 124 11.46 17.97 -6.70
N GLY A 125 12.51 17.15 -6.60
CA GLY A 125 12.66 16.23 -5.49
C GLY A 125 11.56 15.16 -5.45
N ARG A 126 11.02 14.74 -6.60
CA ARG A 126 9.98 13.71 -6.79
C ARG A 126 8.55 14.17 -6.47
N LYS A 127 8.31 15.48 -6.36
CA LYS A 127 6.97 16.04 -6.13
C LYS A 127 6.25 16.48 -7.41
N THR A 128 6.99 16.59 -8.51
CA THR A 128 6.48 16.89 -9.84
C THR A 128 6.75 15.71 -10.76
N ILE A 129 5.76 15.30 -11.53
CA ILE A 129 5.87 14.24 -12.53
C ILE A 129 5.86 14.90 -13.91
N LYS A 130 6.90 14.69 -14.71
CA LYS A 130 6.85 14.96 -16.13
C LYS A 130 6.31 13.72 -16.84
N VAL A 131 5.24 13.90 -17.62
CA VAL A 131 4.61 12.88 -18.45
C VAL A 131 4.68 13.28 -19.91
N GLU A 132 4.78 12.30 -20.80
CA GLU A 132 4.85 12.52 -22.24
C GLU A 132 3.66 11.90 -22.96
N GLN A 133 3.31 12.48 -24.12
CA GLN A 133 2.31 11.97 -25.05
C GLN A 133 2.98 11.52 -26.33
N GLU A 134 2.62 10.31 -26.79
CA GLU A 134 3.17 9.65 -27.99
C GLU A 134 4.70 9.57 -27.98
N SER A 135 5.30 9.37 -26.80
CA SER A 135 6.74 9.19 -26.68
C SER A 135 7.12 7.80 -27.19
N SER A 136 8.00 7.76 -28.21
CA SER A 136 8.42 6.50 -28.84
C SER A 136 9.14 5.61 -27.83
N GLY A 137 8.62 4.40 -27.67
CA GLY A 137 9.21 3.29 -26.94
C GLY A 137 9.98 2.35 -27.85
N ILE A 138 10.05 1.08 -27.43
CA ILE A 138 10.69 -0.01 -28.16
C ILE A 138 9.62 -0.70 -29.02
N ARG A 139 9.97 -1.21 -30.22
CA ARG A 139 9.08 -2.05 -31.06
C ARG A 139 7.71 -1.41 -31.34
N ASP A 140 7.69 -0.16 -31.79
CA ASP A 140 6.48 0.57 -32.19
C ASP A 140 5.44 0.75 -31.06
N GLU A 141 5.89 0.71 -29.80
CA GLU A 141 5.12 1.13 -28.63
C GLU A 141 5.27 2.65 -28.43
N TYR A 142 4.19 3.32 -28.05
CA TYR A 142 4.12 4.76 -27.81
C TYR A 142 3.46 5.03 -26.46
N VAL A 143 4.13 5.80 -25.61
CA VAL A 143 3.62 6.14 -24.28
C VAL A 143 2.64 7.30 -24.38
N CYS A 144 1.42 7.09 -23.91
CA CYS A 144 0.31 8.03 -23.93
C CYS A 144 -0.13 8.31 -22.49
N LEU A 145 0.62 9.16 -21.79
CA LEU A 145 0.33 9.56 -20.41
C LEU A 145 -0.25 10.97 -20.33
N ASN A 146 -0.64 11.57 -21.45
CA ASN A 146 -1.29 12.88 -21.46
C ASN A 146 -2.31 13.00 -22.59
N GLU A 147 -2.97 11.90 -22.95
CA GLU A 147 -3.89 11.88 -24.09
C GLU A 147 -5.15 12.71 -23.80
N ARG A 148 -5.54 13.53 -24.79
CA ARG A 148 -6.64 14.47 -24.62
C ARG A 148 -7.94 13.74 -24.32
N GLY A 149 -8.60 14.12 -23.22
CA GLY A 149 -9.90 13.58 -22.83
C GLY A 149 -9.83 12.32 -21.97
N ILE A 150 -8.62 11.77 -21.73
CA ILE A 150 -8.43 10.65 -20.80
C ILE A 150 -8.04 11.21 -19.42
N PRO A 151 -8.76 10.86 -18.34
CA PRO A 151 -8.28 11.08 -16.98
C PRO A 151 -7.21 10.05 -16.63
N TYR A 152 -6.15 10.49 -15.97
CA TYR A 152 -5.08 9.64 -15.46
C TYR A 152 -5.02 9.75 -13.94
N SER A 153 -4.91 8.60 -13.28
CA SER A 153 -4.67 8.51 -11.85
C SER A 153 -3.19 8.30 -11.60
N TYR A 154 -2.67 8.94 -10.54
CA TYR A 154 -1.35 8.62 -10.01
C TYR A 154 -1.43 8.22 -8.54
N VAL A 155 -0.58 7.26 -8.17
CA VAL A 155 -0.43 6.76 -6.81
C VAL A 155 1.02 6.95 -6.39
N CYS A 156 1.22 7.82 -5.40
CA CYS A 156 2.49 8.08 -4.76
C CYS A 156 2.63 7.21 -3.51
N LEU A 157 3.69 6.42 -3.44
CA LEU A 157 4.04 5.60 -2.29
C LEU A 157 5.32 6.15 -1.66
N ARG A 158 5.37 6.22 -0.34
CA ARG A 158 6.54 6.71 0.41
C ARG A 158 7.77 5.82 0.21
#